data_AF-A0A1G2P349-F1
#
_entry.id   AF-A0A1G2P349-F1
#
_cell.length_a   1.000
_cell.length_b   1.000
_cell.length_c   1.000
_cell.angle_alpha   90.00
_cell.angle_beta   90.00
_cell.angle_gamma   90.00
#
_symmetry.space_group_name_H-M   'P 1'
#
loop_
_entity.id
_entity.type
_entity.pdbx_description
1 polymer ?
#
loop_
_entity_poly.entity_id
_entity_poly.type
_entity_poly.pdbx_seq_one_letter_code
_entity_poly.pdbx_strand_id
1 'polypeptide(L)' 'MEFTIITLEAIGTLLIAWAALRVHHRVLNEHKISSRVFRVMRIEQRLGVVGMPLVFLGYILNVLN' A
#
# COMPACT_ATOMS: atom_id res chain seq x y z
N MET A 1 -10.03 -13.72 20.18
CA MET A 1 -10.11 -12.28 19.89
C MET A 1 -8.89 -11.76 19.14
N GLU A 2 -7.69 -12.27 19.44
CA GLU A 2 -6.43 -11.84 18.78
C GLU A 2 -6.43 -12.04 17.26
N PHE A 3 -6.85 -13.21 16.75
CA PHE A 3 -6.99 -13.44 15.31
C PHE A 3 -7.88 -12.41 14.61
N THR A 4 -8.99 -12.01 15.24
CA THR A 4 -9.90 -11.01 14.69
C THR A 4 -9.23 -9.64 14.60
N ILE A 5 -8.47 -9.24 15.63
CA ILE A 5 -7.71 -7.98 15.66
C ILE A 5 -6.68 -7.96 14.54
N ILE A 6 -5.87 -9.02 14.43
CA ILE A 6 -4.78 -9.12 13.46
C ILE A 6 -5.31 -9.15 12.02
N THR A 7 -6.46 -9.79 11.81
CA THR A 7 -7.13 -9.82 10.50
C THR A 7 -7.68 -8.44 10.13
N LEU A 8 -8.34 -7.75 11.06
CA LEU A 8 -8.83 -6.37 10.86
C LEU A 8 -7.69 -5.39 10.59
N GLU A 9 -6.56 -5.54 11.29
CA GLU A 9 -5.36 -4.72 11.11
C GLU A 9 -4.73 -4.93 9.73
N ALA A 10 -4.59 -6.19 9.29
CA ALA A 10 -4.07 -6.51 7.97
C ALA A 10 -4.97 -5.94 6.86
N ILE A 11 -6.29 -6.14 6.97
CA ILE A 11 -7.27 -5.59 6.02
C ILE A 11 -7.21 -4.06 6.01
N GLY A 12 -7.21 -3.42 7.18
CA GLY A 12 -7.14 -1.96 7.30
C GLY A 12 -5.89 -1.39 6.63
N THR A 13 -4.73 -2.00 6.89
CA THR A 13 -3.46 -1.62 6.27
C THR A 13 -3.48 -1.77 4.75
N LEU A 14 -4.01 -2.87 4.24
CA LEU A 14 -4.15 -3.09 2.79
C LEU A 14 -5.08 -2.06 2.14
N LEU A 15 -6.19 -1.71 2.78
CA LEU A 15 -7.12 -0.69 2.29
C LEU A 15 -6.48 0.70 2.24
N ILE A 16 -5.73 1.09 3.27
CA ILE A 16 -4.99 2.37 3.31
C ILE A 16 -3.93 2.41 2.21
N ALA A 17 -3.15 1.33 2.08
CA ALA A 17 -2.15 1.21 1.02
C ALA A 17 -2.81 1.30 -0.37
N TRP A 18 -3.99 0.71 -0.55
CA TRP A 18 -4.72 0.76 -1.82
C TRP A 18 -5.20 2.16 -2.12
N ALA A 19 -5.75 2.87 -1.13
CA ALA A 19 -6.15 4.26 -1.27
C ALA A 19 -4.96 5.15 -1.67
N ALA A 20 -3.80 4.98 -1.04
CA ALA A 20 -2.58 5.70 -1.38
C ALA A 20 -2.12 5.40 -2.83
N LEU A 21 -2.07 4.12 -3.22
CA LEU A 21 -1.72 3.71 -4.58
C LEU A 21 -2.67 4.28 -5.64
N ARG A 22 -3.97 4.35 -5.34
CA ARG A 22 -4.97 4.93 -6.23
C ARG A 22 -4.74 6.42 -6.46
N VAL A 23 -4.34 7.16 -5.43
CA VAL A 23 -3.96 8.57 -5.55
C VAL A 23 -2.71 8.70 -6.42
N HIS A 24 -1.67 7.90 -6.18
CA HIS A 24 -0.46 7.92 -7.01
C HIS A 24 -0.79 7.64 -8.48
N HIS A 25 -1.62 6.64 -8.78
CA HIS A 25 -2.01 6.34 -10.15
C HIS A 25 -2.79 7.48 -10.80
N ARG A 26 -3.73 8.12 -10.08
CA ARG A 26 -4.49 9.28 -10.59
C ARG A 26 -3.58 10.46 -10.88
N VAL A 27 -2.70 10.80 -9.93
CA VAL A 27 -1.74 11.92 -10.02
C VAL A 27 -0.76 11.70 -11.16
N LEU A 28 -0.30 10.47 -11.37
CA LEU A 28 0.59 10.10 -12.48
C LEU A 28 -0.09 10.14 -13.87
N ASN A 29 -1.41 10.26 -13.94
CA ASN A 29 -2.13 10.48 -15.20
C ASN A 29 -2.39 11.98 -15.47
N GLU A 30 -2.22 12.85 -14.46
CA GLU A 30 -2.40 14.29 -14.60
C GLU A 30 -1.10 14.98 -15.08
N HIS A 31 -1.13 15.54 -16.29
CA HIS A 31 0.05 16.16 -16.93
C HIS A 31 0.40 17.56 -16.41
N LYS A 32 -0.32 18.08 -15.39
CA LYS A 32 -0.09 19.44 -14.84
C LYS A 32 0.96 19.50 -13.74
N ILE A 33 1.53 18.37 -13.33
CA ILE A 33 2.40 18.26 -12.15
C ILE A 33 3.88 18.23 -12.57
N SER A 34 4.74 18.87 -11.77
CA SER A 34 6.18 18.91 -12.01
C SER A 34 6.79 17.51 -12.15
N SER A 35 7.73 17.35 -13.08
CA SER A 35 8.48 16.12 -13.32
C SER A 35 9.20 15.60 -12.07
N ARG A 36 9.60 16.50 -11.16
CA ARG A 36 10.20 16.14 -9.87
C ARG A 36 9.23 15.37 -8.98
N VAL A 37 7.99 15.86 -8.86
CA VAL A 37 6.93 15.23 -8.08
C VAL A 37 6.55 13.89 -8.69
N PHE A 38 6.47 13.81 -10.02
CA PHE A 38 6.25 12.56 -10.75
C PHE A 38 7.25 11.46 -10.41
N ARG A 39 8.55 11.81 -10.37
CA ARG A 39 9.61 10.84 -10.04
C ARG A 39 9.47 10.32 -8.62
N VAL A 40 9.19 11.20 -7.66
CA VAL A 40 8.98 10.82 -6.25
C VAL A 40 7.74 9.92 -6.11
N MET A 41 6.62 10.33 -6.69
CA MET A 41 5.35 9.57 -6.66
C MET A 41 5.49 8.18 -7.28
N ARG A 42 6.29 8.02 -8.34
CA ARG A 42 6.55 6.70 -8.94
C ARG A 42 7.39 5.79 -8.03
N ILE A 43 8.32 6.36 -7.26
CA ILE A 43 9.11 5.59 -6.29
C ILE A 43 8.21 5.17 -5.12
N GLU A 44 7.42 6.10 -4.58
CA GLU A 44 6.45 5.81 -3.51
C GLU A 44 5.43 4.75 -3.94
N GLN A 45 4.89 4.85 -5.15
CA GLN A 45 3.97 3.84 -5.67
C GLN A 45 4.62 2.46 -5.75
N ARG A 46 5.88 2.37 -6.20
CA ARG A 46 6.60 1.08 -6.24
C ARG A 46 6.83 0.52 -4.84
N LEU A 47 7.22 1.37 -3.88
CA LEU A 47 7.37 0.97 -2.49
C LEU A 47 6.04 0.47 -1.90
N GLY A 48 4.92 1.15 -2.18
CA GLY A 48 3.60 0.74 -1.74
C GLY A 48 3.15 -0.60 -2.36
N VAL A 49 3.40 -0.81 -3.66
CA VAL A 49 3.11 -2.07 -4.35
C VAL A 49 3.93 -3.23 -3.79
N VAL A 50 5.18 -2.99 -3.38
CA VAL A 50 6.03 -4.00 -2.74
C VAL A 50 5.67 -4.22 -1.27
N GLY A 51 5.27 -3.16 -0.56
CA GLY A 51 4.89 -3.21 0.85
C GLY A 51 3.59 -3.99 1.10
N MET A 52 2.61 -3.90 0.20
CA MET A 52 1.35 -4.65 0.31
C MET A 52 1.55 -6.17 0.44
N PRO A 53 2.28 -6.85 -0.47
CA PRO A 53 2.62 -8.27 -0.33
C PRO A 53 3.34 -8.58 0.97
N LEU A 54 4.25 -7.71 1.44
CA LEU A 54 4.97 -7.94 2.70
C LEU A 54 4.04 -7.94 3.91
N VAL A 55 3.10 -7.00 3.98
CA VAL A 55 2.06 -6.98 5.03
C VAL A 55 1.21 -8.24 4.97
N PHE A 56 0.80 -8.64 3.77
CA PHE A 56 0.01 -9.86 3.58
C PHE A 56 0.76 -11.14 3.98
N LEU A 57 2.04 -11.25 3.62
CA LEU A 57 2.90 -12.36 4.04
C LEU A 57 3.11 -12.36 5.56
N GLY A 58 3.29 -11.19 6.18
CA GLY A 58 3.37 -11.04 7.63
C GLY A 58 2.11 -11.54 8.34
N TYR A 59 0.93 -11.23 7.79
CA TYR A 59 -0.33 -11.77 8.29
C TYR A 59 -0.39 -13.30 8.19
N ILE A 60 -0.02 -13.88 7.05
CA ILE A 60 0.01 -15.35 6.86
C ILE A 60 0.94 -16.00 7.87
N LEU A 61 2.16 -15.47 8.04
CA LEU A 61 3.13 -16.00 9.00
C LEU A 61 2.62 -15.90 10.44
N ASN A 62 1.90 -14.83 10.78
CA ASN A 62 1.34 -14.67 12.11
C ASN A 62 0.17 -15.63 12.37
N VAL A 63 -0.67 -15.90 11.35
CA VAL A 63 -1.79 -16.85 11.49
C VAL A 63 -1.33 -18.31 11.56
N LEU A 64 -0.23 -18.66 10.88
CA LEU A 64 0.30 -20.02 10.87
C LEU A 64 1.13 -20.38 12.11
N ASN A 65 1.52 -19.39 12.91
CA ASN A 65 2.39 -19.54 14.09
C ASN A 65 1.57 -19.45 15.37
#